data_AF-A0A5E7J0E6-F1
#
_entry.id   AF-A0A5E7J0E6-F1
#
_cell.length_a   1.000
_cell.length_b   1.000
_cell.length_c   1.000
_cell.angle_alpha   90.00
_cell.angle_beta   90.00
_cell.angle_gamma   90.00
#
_symmetry.space_group_name_H-M   'P 1'
#
loop_
_entity.id
_entity.type
_entity.pdbx_description
1 polymer ?
#
loop_
_entity_poly.entity_id
_entity_poly.type
_entity_poly.pdbx_seq_one_letter_code
_entity_poly.pdbx_strand_id
1 'polypeptide(L)'
;MITHASNTSESHRHFIPTVFPRHNRFLHAVIQANQAWFCVHDLGRLMGRPLDQRLTQKLDPDQRRYVWLLKNGKTVESLMVSESGMYALLVHHFVPENRNLRQWLSNEVIPALRESNAAPVENMPSLSSLQWGGLSVPLLHWQQSAWIKWRDMPDLVQAQRPFPIMGTCS
;
A
#
# COMPACT_ATOMS: atom_id res chain seq x y z
N MET A 1 31.48 31.57 25.87
CA MET A 1 31.29 30.73 24.67
C MET A 1 30.22 29.71 25.01
N ILE A 2 29.00 29.90 24.48
CA ILE A 2 27.82 29.11 24.83
C ILE A 2 27.79 27.89 23.91
N THR A 3 27.96 26.70 24.48
CA THR A 3 27.81 25.42 23.77
C THR A 3 26.32 25.15 23.63
N HIS A 4 25.76 25.37 22.44
CA HIS A 4 24.41 24.91 22.13
C HIS A 4 24.45 23.39 21.94
N ALA A 5 23.95 22.67 22.96
CA ALA A 5 23.55 21.28 22.82
C ALA A 5 22.34 21.23 21.89
N SER A 6 22.55 20.76 20.66
CA SER A 6 21.49 20.50 19.70
C SER A 6 20.68 19.28 20.16
N ASN A 7 19.65 19.52 20.97
CA ASN A 7 18.54 18.59 21.15
C ASN A 7 17.79 18.49 19.81
N THR A 8 18.02 17.40 19.07
CA THR A 8 17.12 16.96 18.01
C THR A 8 16.56 15.61 18.42
N SER A 9 15.43 15.63 19.13
CA SER A 9 14.54 14.46 19.22
C SER A 9 13.94 14.24 17.83
N GLU A 10 14.71 13.63 16.92
CA GLU A 10 14.16 13.03 15.71
C GLU A 10 13.27 11.89 16.18
N SER A 11 11.96 12.13 16.20
CA SER A 11 10.96 11.07 16.27
C SER A 11 11.11 10.24 15.00
N HIS A 12 12.05 9.29 14.99
CA HIS A 12 12.19 8.36 13.89
C HIS A 12 10.85 7.62 13.76
N ARG A 13 10.12 7.91 12.69
CA ARG A 13 8.91 7.17 12.32
C ARG A 13 9.34 5.72 12.12
N HIS A 14 9.05 4.90 13.12
CA HIS A 14 9.25 3.47 13.07
C HIS A 14 8.04 2.85 12.38
N PHE A 15 8.26 1.77 11.65
CA PHE A 15 7.19 1.01 11.05
C PHE A 15 6.84 -0.17 11.94
N ILE A 16 5.55 -0.47 12.04
CA ILE A 16 5.05 -1.67 12.68
C ILE A 16 4.92 -2.73 11.57
N PRO A 17 5.78 -3.76 11.56
CA PRO A 17 5.73 -4.78 10.52
C PRO A 17 4.54 -5.72 10.70
N THR A 18 3.93 -6.11 9.59
CA THR A 18 3.08 -7.30 9.52
C THR A 18 3.99 -8.53 9.50
N VAL A 19 3.67 -9.53 10.31
CA VAL A 19 4.50 -10.73 10.49
C VAL A 19 3.83 -11.93 9.85
N PHE A 20 4.52 -12.58 8.92
CA PHE A 20 4.02 -13.78 8.23
C PHE A 20 4.81 -15.02 8.70
N PRO A 21 4.16 -15.99 9.37
CA PRO A 21 4.80 -17.22 9.80
C PRO A 21 4.90 -18.24 8.66
N ARG A 22 6.04 -18.93 8.56
CA ARG A 22 6.27 -20.04 7.62
C ARG A 22 7.35 -20.98 8.13
N HIS A 23 7.05 -22.27 8.30
CA HIS A 23 8.01 -23.31 8.72
C HIS A 23 8.88 -22.90 9.93
N ASN A 24 8.26 -22.41 11.01
CA ASN A 24 8.94 -21.93 12.22
C ASN A 24 9.92 -20.74 11.99
N ARG A 25 9.74 -20.03 10.88
CA ARG A 25 10.42 -18.77 10.56
C ARG A 25 9.36 -17.69 10.38
N PHE A 26 9.77 -16.44 10.57
CA PHE A 26 8.90 -15.27 10.44
C PHE A 26 9.44 -14.35 9.37
N LEU A 27 8.55 -13.76 8.58
CA LEU A 27 8.85 -12.71 7.62
C LEU A 27 8.20 -11.41 8.08
N HIS A 28 9.02 -10.42 8.43
CA HIS A 28 8.53 -9.07 8.68
C HIS A 28 8.41 -8.32 7.36
N ALA A 29 7.22 -7.78 7.09
CA ALA A 29 6.92 -7.00 5.91
C ALA A 29 6.16 -5.72 6.26
N VAL A 30 6.32 -4.69 5.42
CA VAL A 30 5.62 -3.40 5.54
C VAL A 30 5.16 -2.95 4.17
N ILE A 31 4.09 -2.15 4.13
CA ILE A 31 3.75 -1.38 2.93
C ILE A 31 4.16 0.05 3.13
N GLN A 32 4.83 0.59 2.12
CA GLN A 32 5.20 1.99 2.05
C GLN A 32 4.94 2.47 0.63
N ALA A 33 4.18 3.56 0.49
CA ALA A 33 3.83 4.16 -0.81
C ALA A 33 3.26 3.14 -1.82
N ASN A 34 2.33 2.29 -1.34
CA ASN A 34 1.68 1.23 -2.13
C ASN A 34 2.64 0.14 -2.66
N GLN A 35 3.86 0.06 -2.13
CA GLN A 35 4.84 -0.98 -2.47
C GLN A 35 5.10 -1.85 -1.24
N ALA A 36 5.21 -3.16 -1.46
CA ALA A 36 5.57 -4.13 -0.42
C ALA A 36 7.09 -4.14 -0.20
N TRP A 37 7.49 -4.14 1.07
CA TRP A 37 8.87 -4.20 1.52
C TRP A 37 9.07 -5.34 2.52
N PHE A 38 10.16 -6.08 2.37
CA PHE A 38 10.44 -7.30 3.11
C PHE A 38 11.78 -7.21 3.84
N CYS A 39 11.85 -7.71 5.07
CA CYS A 39 13.11 -7.72 5.82
C CYS A 39 14.10 -8.71 5.19
N VAL A 40 15.28 -8.22 4.81
CA VAL A 40 16.32 -9.02 4.14
C VAL A 40 16.79 -10.18 5.00
N HIS A 41 17.00 -9.93 6.29
CA HIS A 41 17.49 -10.95 7.21
C HIS A 41 16.51 -12.14 7.32
N ASP A 42 15.22 -11.85 7.36
CA ASP A 42 14.17 -12.86 7.44
C ASP A 42 14.01 -13.60 6.11
N LEU A 43 14.08 -12.87 5.00
CA LEU A 43 14.06 -13.45 3.66
C LEU A 43 15.23 -14.41 3.45
N GLY A 44 16.44 -14.06 3.89
CA GLY A 44 17.60 -14.95 3.84
C GLY A 44 17.39 -16.22 4.66
N ARG A 45 16.83 -16.11 5.87
CA ARG A 45 16.43 -17.28 6.66
C ARG A 45 15.44 -18.14 5.88
N LEU A 46 14.41 -17.57 5.26
CA LEU A 46 13.46 -18.34 4.46
C LEU A 46 14.08 -19.00 3.23
N MET A 47 15.03 -18.34 2.57
CA MET A 47 15.79 -18.88 1.44
C MET A 47 16.83 -19.93 1.84
N GLY A 48 17.05 -20.16 3.14
CA GLY A 48 18.04 -21.11 3.65
C GLY A 48 19.48 -20.61 3.61
N ARG A 49 19.71 -19.32 3.31
CA ARG A 49 21.05 -18.72 3.24
C ARG A 49 21.03 -17.24 3.64
N PRO A 50 22.05 -16.74 4.36
CA PRO A 50 22.13 -15.32 4.64
C PRO A 50 22.24 -14.52 3.35
N LEU A 51 21.51 -13.40 3.30
CA LEU A 51 21.60 -12.43 2.23
C LEU A 51 22.64 -11.38 2.63
N ASP A 52 23.90 -11.65 2.28
CA ASP A 52 25.02 -10.79 2.62
C ASP A 52 24.90 -9.39 1.98
N GLN A 53 25.59 -8.42 2.59
CA GLN A 53 25.63 -7.04 2.11
C GLN A 53 26.07 -6.94 0.63
N ARG A 54 26.98 -7.80 0.18
CA ARG A 54 27.42 -7.84 -1.22
C ARG A 54 26.30 -8.18 -2.19
N LEU A 55 25.35 -9.01 -1.77
CA LEU A 55 24.22 -9.44 -2.62
C LEU A 55 23.17 -8.34 -2.68
N THR A 56 22.88 -7.72 -1.54
CA THR A 56 21.92 -6.62 -1.49
C THR A 56 22.46 -5.35 -2.15
N GLN A 57 23.78 -5.16 -2.19
CA GLN A 57 24.43 -4.07 -2.94
C GLN A 57 24.31 -4.21 -4.46
N LYS A 58 24.07 -5.43 -4.98
CA LYS A 58 23.82 -5.66 -6.41
C LYS A 58 22.42 -5.22 -6.85
N LEU A 59 21.50 -5.05 -5.90
CA LEU A 59 20.18 -4.51 -6.19
C LEU A 59 20.28 -3.02 -6.53
N ASP A 60 19.27 -2.51 -7.24
CA ASP A 60 19.21 -1.09 -7.52
C ASP A 60 18.89 -0.28 -6.25
N PRO A 61 19.26 1.01 -6.18
CA PRO A 61 19.01 1.84 -4.99
C PRO A 61 17.54 1.98 -4.61
N ASP A 62 16.61 1.84 -5.55
CA ASP A 62 15.16 1.84 -5.32
C ASP A 62 14.64 0.50 -4.74
N GLN A 63 15.41 -0.58 -4.90
CA GLN A 63 15.03 -1.93 -4.47
C GLN A 63 15.44 -2.25 -3.04
N ARG A 64 16.26 -1.41 -2.41
CA ARG A 64 16.72 -1.58 -1.02
C ARG A 64 16.55 -0.30 -0.22
N ARG A 65 16.23 -0.44 1.06
CA ARG A 65 16.13 0.71 1.97
C ARG A 65 16.38 0.29 3.41
N TYR A 66 17.05 1.15 4.17
CA TYR A 66 17.12 1.01 5.62
C TYR A 66 15.91 1.67 6.27
N VAL A 67 15.26 0.93 7.16
CA VAL A 67 14.04 1.36 7.84
C VAL A 67 14.10 0.97 9.31
N TRP A 68 13.63 1.84 10.19
CA TRP A 68 13.43 1.53 11.60
C TRP A 68 12.16 0.69 11.78
N LEU A 69 12.31 -0.57 12.18
CA LEU A 69 11.20 -1.49 12.45
C LEU A 69 11.01 -1.69 13.94
N LEU A 70 9.75 -1.68 14.39
CA LEU A 70 9.41 -2.11 15.76
C LEU A 70 9.34 -3.64 15.82
N LYS A 71 10.38 -4.27 16.38
CA LYS A 71 10.48 -5.73 16.57
C LYS A 71 10.48 -6.04 18.06
N ASN A 72 9.49 -6.81 18.52
CA ASN A 72 9.38 -7.25 19.93
C ASN A 72 9.49 -6.09 20.93
N GLY A 73 8.86 -4.95 20.62
CA GLY A 73 8.89 -3.75 21.46
C GLY A 73 10.18 -2.91 21.38
N LYS A 74 11.16 -3.31 20.56
CA LYS A 74 12.39 -2.55 20.32
C LYS A 74 12.44 -2.04 18.88
N THR A 75 12.82 -0.79 18.71
CA THR A 75 13.06 -0.21 17.40
C THR A 75 14.44 -0.61 16.91
N VAL A 76 14.49 -1.33 15.78
CA VAL A 76 15.72 -1.88 15.20
C VAL A 76 15.83 -1.42 13.76
N GLU A 77 16.98 -0.85 13.39
CA GLU A 77 17.28 -0.55 12.01
C GLU A 77 17.41 -1.87 11.22
N SER A 78 16.59 -2.01 10.18
CA SER A 78 16.53 -3.23 9.37
C SER A 78 16.66 -2.87 7.90
N LEU A 79 17.50 -3.62 7.19
CA LEU A 79 17.55 -3.57 5.73
C LEU A 79 16.30 -4.25 5.16
N MET A 80 15.57 -3.50 4.34
CA MET A 80 14.38 -3.93 3.63
C MET A 80 14.67 -4.01 2.14
N VAL A 81 14.00 -4.93 1.46
CA VAL A 81 13.98 -5.03 -0.01
C VAL A 81 12.56 -4.87 -0.52
N SER A 82 12.41 -4.20 -1.65
CA SER A 82 11.12 -4.05 -2.32
C SER A 82 10.65 -5.39 -2.91
N GLU A 83 9.39 -5.43 -3.35
CA GLU A 83 8.84 -6.54 -4.13
C GLU A 83 9.71 -6.87 -5.37
N SER A 84 10.17 -5.86 -6.12
CA SER A 84 11.05 -6.08 -7.28
C SER A 84 12.41 -6.63 -6.87
N GLY A 85 13.02 -6.10 -5.81
CA GLY A 85 14.29 -6.60 -5.28
C GLY A 85 14.20 -8.03 -4.74
N MET A 86 13.09 -8.38 -4.10
CA MET A 86 12.81 -9.74 -3.63
C MET A 86 12.77 -10.73 -4.80
N TYR A 87 12.08 -10.39 -5.90
CA TYR A 87 12.08 -11.25 -7.09
C TYR A 87 13.47 -11.34 -7.73
N ALA A 88 14.21 -10.24 -7.82
CA ALA A 88 15.58 -10.25 -8.32
C ALA A 88 16.46 -11.21 -7.51
N LEU A 89 16.36 -11.17 -6.17
CA LEU A 89 17.08 -12.11 -5.30
C LEU A 89 16.68 -13.56 -5.52
N LEU A 90 15.38 -13.86 -5.64
CA LEU A 90 14.90 -15.23 -5.90
C LEU A 90 15.38 -15.78 -7.25
N VAL A 91 15.48 -14.93 -8.28
CA VAL A 91 15.96 -15.32 -9.61
C VAL A 91 17.47 -15.50 -9.63
N HIS A 92 18.23 -14.53 -9.10
CA HIS A 92 19.70 -14.61 -9.06
C HIS A 92 20.21 -15.73 -8.14
N HIS A 93 19.43 -16.11 -7.14
CA HIS A 93 19.76 -17.13 -6.16
C HIS A 93 18.72 -18.24 -6.13
N PHE A 94 18.50 -18.79 -7.31
CA PHE A 94 17.55 -19.87 -7.50
C PHE A 94 17.99 -21.12 -6.73
N VAL A 95 17.18 -21.49 -5.74
CA VAL A 95 17.20 -22.81 -5.10
C VAL A 95 15.89 -23.50 -5.52
N PRO A 96 15.90 -24.73 -6.06
CA PRO A 96 14.67 -25.40 -6.50
C PRO A 96 13.61 -25.51 -5.39
N GLU A 97 14.05 -25.67 -4.14
CA GLU A 97 13.22 -25.70 -2.92
C GLU A 97 12.48 -24.37 -2.67
N ASN A 98 12.99 -23.26 -3.19
CA ASN A 98 12.40 -21.93 -3.05
C ASN A 98 11.26 -21.65 -4.05
N ARG A 99 10.87 -22.61 -4.92
CA ARG A 99 9.67 -22.46 -5.77
C ARG A 99 8.41 -22.22 -4.94
N ASN A 100 8.29 -22.98 -3.86
CA ASN A 100 7.18 -22.85 -2.91
C ASN A 100 7.26 -21.52 -2.13
N LEU A 101 8.48 -21.01 -1.87
CA LEU A 101 8.68 -19.71 -1.24
C LEU A 101 8.21 -18.58 -2.16
N ARG A 102 8.58 -18.62 -3.45
CA ARG A 102 8.12 -17.65 -4.45
C ARG A 102 6.60 -17.64 -4.54
N GLN A 103 5.97 -18.81 -4.70
CA GLN A 103 4.51 -18.91 -4.78
C GLN A 103 3.82 -18.36 -3.53
N TRP A 104 4.35 -18.68 -2.35
CA TRP A 104 3.82 -18.15 -1.09
C TRP A 104 3.94 -16.62 -1.00
N LEU A 105 5.09 -16.06 -1.38
CA LEU A 105 5.28 -14.61 -1.40
C LEU A 105 4.30 -13.92 -2.37
N SER A 106 4.18 -14.45 -3.59
CA SER A 106 3.34 -13.87 -4.64
C SER A 106 1.84 -14.01 -4.39
N ASN A 107 1.40 -15.17 -3.90
CA ASN A 107 -0.03 -15.52 -3.88
C ASN A 107 -0.66 -15.34 -2.50
N GLU A 108 0.13 -15.34 -1.43
CA GLU A 108 -0.39 -15.21 -0.06
C GLU A 108 0.10 -13.93 0.60
N VAL A 109 1.43 -13.75 0.69
CA VAL A 109 2.00 -12.63 1.46
C VAL A 109 1.69 -11.28 0.85
N ILE A 110 1.97 -11.07 -0.44
CA ILE A 110 1.75 -9.78 -1.09
C ILE A 110 0.27 -9.39 -1.11
N PRO A 111 -0.68 -10.27 -1.51
CA PRO A 111 -2.10 -9.97 -1.43
C PRO A 111 -2.56 -9.65 -0.01
N ALA A 112 -2.23 -10.49 0.98
CA ALA A 112 -2.63 -10.26 2.38
C ALA A 112 -2.04 -8.96 2.95
N LEU A 113 -0.80 -8.63 2.57
CA LEU A 113 -0.16 -7.38 2.97
C LEU A 113 -0.84 -6.16 2.32
N ARG A 114 -1.27 -6.26 1.05
CA ARG A 114 -2.01 -5.19 0.38
C ARG A 114 -3.42 -5.03 0.95
N GLU A 115 -4.09 -6.12 1.27
CA GLU A 115 -5.40 -6.11 1.94
C GLU A 115 -5.33 -5.49 3.33
N SER A 116 -4.29 -5.76 4.12
CA SER A 116 -4.12 -5.14 5.43
C SER A 116 -3.87 -3.63 5.38
N ASN A 117 -3.44 -3.11 4.23
CA ASN A 117 -3.29 -1.67 3.96
C ASN A 117 -4.42 -1.08 3.12
N ALA A 118 -5.31 -1.92 2.56
CA ALA A 118 -6.49 -1.45 1.89
C ALA A 118 -7.32 -0.70 2.93
N ALA A 119 -7.62 0.55 2.61
CA ALA A 119 -8.32 1.45 3.52
C ALA A 119 -9.66 0.83 3.99
N PRO A 120 -10.23 1.30 5.11
CA PRO A 120 -11.42 0.69 5.70
C PRO A 120 -12.54 0.53 4.67
N VAL A 121 -13.46 -0.42 4.91
CA VAL A 121 -14.63 -0.78 4.08
C VAL A 121 -15.36 0.42 3.46
N GLU A 122 -15.26 1.61 4.06
CA GLU A 122 -15.65 2.92 3.53
C GLU A 122 -15.11 3.27 2.12
N ASN A 123 -14.02 2.64 1.67
CA ASN A 123 -13.41 2.88 0.35
C ASN A 123 -13.81 1.86 -0.71
N MET A 124 -14.74 0.96 -0.39
CA MET A 124 -15.29 0.02 -1.34
C MET A 124 -16.22 0.75 -2.31
N PRO A 125 -16.13 0.49 -3.63
CA PRO A 125 -17.03 1.10 -4.60
C PRO A 125 -18.47 0.72 -4.25
N SER A 126 -19.25 1.72 -3.83
CA SER A 126 -20.68 1.55 -3.56
C SER A 126 -21.49 2.46 -4.47
N LEU A 127 -22.64 1.97 -4.90
CA LEU A 127 -23.56 2.72 -5.73
C LEU A 127 -24.70 3.24 -4.88
N SER A 128 -25.00 4.53 -5.02
CA SER A 128 -26.19 5.15 -4.47
C SER A 128 -26.91 5.96 -5.55
N SER A 129 -28.05 6.55 -5.22
CA SER A 129 -28.81 7.38 -6.16
C SER A 129 -29.11 8.74 -5.53
N LEU A 130 -28.80 9.80 -6.26
CA LEU A 130 -29.12 11.18 -5.90
C LEU A 130 -30.35 11.65 -6.68
N GLN A 131 -31.28 12.33 -6.01
CA GLN A 131 -32.38 13.02 -6.69
C GLN A 131 -31.95 14.46 -6.99
N TRP A 132 -31.89 14.83 -8.28
CA TRP A 132 -31.43 16.13 -8.74
C TRP A 132 -32.37 16.70 -9.81
N GLY A 133 -33.09 17.78 -9.48
CA GLY A 133 -34.00 18.43 -10.45
C GLY A 133 -35.07 17.49 -11.04
N GLY A 134 -35.53 16.50 -10.26
CA GLY A 134 -36.48 15.47 -10.72
C GLY A 134 -35.84 14.27 -11.45
N LEU A 135 -34.52 14.26 -11.63
CA LEU A 135 -33.76 13.14 -12.20
C LEU A 135 -33.14 12.27 -11.11
N SER A 136 -33.09 10.96 -11.35
CA SER A 136 -32.39 9.99 -10.50
C SER A 136 -30.98 9.74 -11.05
N VAL A 137 -29.96 10.23 -10.36
CA VAL A 137 -28.56 10.22 -10.80
C VAL A 137 -27.80 9.13 -10.06
N PRO A 138 -27.20 8.14 -10.76
CA PRO A 138 -26.37 7.14 -10.10
C PRO A 138 -25.06 7.77 -9.61
N LEU A 139 -24.75 7.60 -8.34
CA LEU A 139 -23.50 8.01 -7.70
C LEU A 139 -22.61 6.80 -7.42
N LEU A 140 -21.34 6.88 -7.83
CA LEU A 140 -20.30 5.97 -7.38
C LEU A 140 -19.57 6.59 -6.20
N HIS A 141 -19.69 6.01 -5.01
CA HIS A 141 -18.87 6.37 -3.87
C HIS A 141 -17.54 5.62 -3.96
N TRP A 142 -16.44 6.36 -4.04
CA TRP A 142 -15.09 5.81 -4.04
C TRP A 142 -14.12 6.82 -3.43
N GLN A 143 -13.25 6.34 -2.54
CA GLN A 143 -12.27 7.17 -1.82
C GLN A 143 -12.90 8.40 -1.13
N GLN A 144 -14.00 8.18 -0.37
CA GLN A 144 -14.76 9.23 0.32
C GLN A 144 -15.33 10.34 -0.60
N SER A 145 -15.33 10.13 -1.92
CA SER A 145 -15.87 11.05 -2.92
C SER A 145 -17.04 10.42 -3.66
N ALA A 146 -18.06 11.22 -3.98
CA ALA A 146 -19.17 10.81 -4.83
C ALA A 146 -18.89 11.23 -6.28
N TRP A 147 -18.84 10.25 -7.17
CA TRP A 147 -18.57 10.43 -8.59
C TRP A 147 -19.85 10.27 -9.40
N ILE A 148 -20.09 11.19 -10.32
CA ILE A 148 -21.17 11.12 -11.32
C ILE A 148 -20.54 10.75 -12.66
N LYS A 149 -21.26 9.98 -13.50
CA LYS A 149 -20.80 9.73 -14.86
C LYS A 149 -20.76 11.07 -15.62
N TRP A 150 -19.60 11.41 -16.16
CA TRP A 150 -19.43 12.66 -16.92
C TRP A 150 -20.44 12.83 -18.08
N ARG A 151 -20.91 11.73 -18.67
CA ARG A 151 -21.92 11.74 -19.73
C ARG A 151 -23.27 12.31 -19.28
N ASP A 152 -23.60 12.20 -17.99
CA ASP A 152 -24.89 12.64 -17.44
C ASP A 152 -24.87 14.16 -17.15
N MET A 153 -23.69 14.79 -17.10
CA MET A 153 -23.48 16.19 -16.73
C MET A 153 -24.30 17.20 -17.57
N PRO A 154 -24.42 17.07 -18.90
CA PRO A 154 -25.24 17.97 -19.72
C PRO A 154 -26.73 17.97 -19.33
N ASP A 155 -27.29 16.82 -18.96
CA ASP A 155 -28.70 16.70 -18.57
C ASP A 155 -28.92 17.27 -17.16
N LEU A 156 -27.95 17.07 -16.26
CA LEU A 156 -27.98 17.62 -14.90
C LEU A 156 -27.94 19.15 -14.86
N VAL A 157 -27.16 19.76 -15.75
CA VAL A 157 -27.09 21.23 -15.88
C VAL A 157 -28.39 21.79 -16.44
N GLN A 158 -29.06 21.06 -17.34
CA GLN A 158 -30.37 21.48 -17.89
C GLN A 158 -31.49 21.37 -16.85
N ALA A 159 -31.48 20.33 -16.01
CA ALA A 159 -32.46 20.10 -14.95
C ALA A 159 -32.47 21.19 -13.85
N GLN A 160 -31.44 22.04 -13.76
CA GLN A 160 -31.40 23.17 -12.84
C GLN A 160 -32.08 24.44 -13.36
N ARG A 161 -32.50 24.48 -14.64
CA ARG A 161 -33.18 25.66 -15.15
C ARG A 161 -34.59 25.71 -14.55
N PRO A 162 -34.96 26.78 -13.82
CA PRO A 162 -36.36 26.95 -13.42
C PRO A 162 -37.20 26.94 -14.70
N PHE A 163 -38.21 26.08 -14.73
CA PHE A 163 -39.16 26.06 -15.84
C PHE A 163 -39.66 27.49 -16.06
N PRO A 164 -39.56 28.06 -17.28
CA PRO A 164 -40.24 29.31 -17.55
C PRO A 164 -41.72 29.02 -17.37
N ILE A 165 -42.34 29.64 -16.35
CA ILE A 165 -43.78 29.62 -16.17
C ILE A 165 -44.35 30.23 -17.44
N MET A 166 -44.90 29.38 -18.31
CA MET A 166 -45.60 29.81 -19.51
C MET A 166 -46.84 30.52 -19.00
N GLY A 167 -46.76 31.85 -18.91
CA GLY A 167 -47.89 32.69 -18.56
C GLY A 167 -49.01 32.41 -19.54
N THR A 168 -50.08 31.78 -19.05
CA THR A 168 -51.34 31.70 -19.79
C THR A 168 -51.89 33.12 -19.83
N CYS A 169 -51.67 33.81 -20.95
CA CYS A 169 -52.41 35.03 -21.25
C CYS A 169 -53.89 34.67 -21.43
N SER A 170 -54.73 35.50 -20.84
CA SER A 170 -56.19 35.38 -20.64
C SER A 170 -57.00 35.14 -21.91
#